data_AF-A0AAN9JSU7-F1
#
_entry.id   AF-A0AAN9JSU7-F1
#
_cell.length_a   1.000
_cell.length_b   1.000
_cell.length_c   1.000
_cell.angle_alpha   90.00
_cell.angle_beta   90.00
_cell.angle_gamma   90.00
#
_symmetry.space_group_name_H-M   'P 1'
#
loop_
_entity.id
_entity.type
_entity.pdbx_description
1 polymer ?
#
loop_
_entity_poly.entity_id
_entity_poly.type
_entity_poly.pdbx_seq_one_letter_code
_entity_poly.pdbx_strand_id
1 'polypeptide(L)'
;MRRTSACVSSLAIHIILLASSIPFTLSQPSFQWKDGKSDLVDQICKKTPFFDLCSSILHSNPLSPKTDLKGVALLMVNNILANASDTLSYIEGQIKQTSDRQLEQALAFCAESYIPVVKYILPQAADAISQSRFGFASYCISDAVKEVSTCDKKFSSFSQSPLGDRNDIVQKLVDVASSIIKLLLKG
;
A
#
# COMPACT_ATOMS: atom_id res chain seq x y z
N MET A 1 -44.85 -56.23 -18.25
CA MET A 1 -44.38 -57.51 -18.83
C MET A 1 -43.24 -57.21 -19.80
N ARG A 2 -42.12 -57.95 -19.63
CA ARG A 2 -40.92 -57.92 -20.50
C ARG A 2 -41.24 -58.34 -21.94
N ARG A 3 -40.47 -57.85 -22.92
CA ARG A 3 -39.47 -58.63 -23.73
C ARG A 3 -38.97 -57.80 -24.93
N THR A 4 -37.69 -57.41 -24.97
CA THR A 4 -36.49 -58.00 -25.63
C THR A 4 -36.16 -57.29 -26.97
N SER A 5 -35.00 -56.62 -27.12
CA SER A 5 -33.67 -57.14 -27.53
C SER A 5 -33.63 -57.44 -29.04
N ALA A 6 -32.70 -57.01 -29.91
CA ALA A 6 -31.33 -56.49 -29.80
C ALA A 6 -30.88 -55.76 -31.10
N CYS A 7 -29.62 -55.26 -31.08
CA CYS A 7 -28.69 -54.98 -32.20
C CYS A 7 -28.39 -53.52 -32.61
N VAL A 8 -27.46 -52.92 -31.84
CA VAL A 8 -26.15 -52.34 -32.25
C VAL A 8 -26.07 -51.53 -33.56
N SER A 9 -25.73 -50.24 -33.45
CA SER A 9 -24.47 -49.72 -34.04
C SER A 9 -24.09 -48.37 -33.45
N SER A 10 -22.80 -48.26 -33.16
CA SER A 10 -22.08 -47.19 -32.49
C SER A 10 -21.82 -46.01 -33.42
N LEU A 11 -22.14 -44.79 -32.98
CA LEU A 11 -21.42 -43.58 -33.36
C LEU A 11 -21.31 -42.70 -32.12
N ALA A 12 -20.12 -42.73 -31.50
CA ALA A 12 -19.75 -41.89 -30.37
C ALA A 12 -19.77 -40.43 -30.80
N ILE A 13 -20.65 -39.64 -30.20
CA ILE A 13 -20.64 -38.18 -30.34
C ILE A 13 -19.52 -37.68 -29.41
N HIS A 14 -18.35 -37.42 -29.99
CA HIS A 14 -17.27 -36.72 -29.30
C HIS A 14 -17.70 -35.27 -29.06
N ILE A 15 -18.02 -34.94 -27.81
CA ILE A 15 -18.12 -33.55 -27.34
C ILE A 15 -16.68 -33.03 -27.26
N ILE A 16 -16.27 -32.26 -28.28
CA ILE A 16 -15.01 -31.51 -28.23
C ILE A 16 -15.23 -30.33 -27.28
N LEU A 17 -14.80 -30.48 -26.03
CA LEU A 17 -14.54 -29.35 -25.14
C LEU A 17 -13.35 -28.58 -25.71
N LEU A 18 -13.62 -27.52 -26.48
CA LEU A 18 -12.62 -26.49 -26.74
C LEU A 18 -12.36 -25.75 -25.43
N ALA A 19 -11.55 -26.35 -24.57
CA ALA A 19 -10.81 -25.63 -23.56
C ALA A 19 -9.76 -24.80 -24.31
N SER A 20 -10.17 -23.64 -24.83
CA SER A 20 -9.23 -22.59 -25.18
C SER A 20 -8.57 -22.16 -23.87
N SER A 21 -7.45 -22.79 -23.54
CA SER A 21 -6.45 -22.24 -22.66
C SER A 21 -5.94 -20.97 -23.32
N ILE A 22 -6.69 -19.88 -23.18
CA ILE A 22 -6.13 -18.55 -23.34
C ILE A 22 -5.15 -18.45 -22.18
N PRO A 23 -3.81 -18.45 -22.40
CA PRO A 23 -2.93 -18.09 -21.32
C PRO A 23 -3.33 -16.68 -20.92
N PHE A 24 -3.93 -16.53 -19.74
CA PHE A 24 -4.01 -15.27 -19.04
C PHE A 24 -2.57 -14.86 -18.77
N THR A 25 -1.92 -14.29 -19.79
CA THR A 25 -0.73 -13.50 -19.59
C THR A 25 -1.23 -12.31 -18.79
N LEU A 26 -0.87 -12.25 -17.50
CA LEU A 26 -0.95 -11.03 -16.73
C LEU A 26 0.00 -10.06 -17.45
N SER A 27 -0.48 -9.38 -18.49
CA SER A 27 0.22 -8.25 -19.08
C SER A 27 0.16 -7.14 -18.04
N GLN A 28 1.11 -7.16 -17.10
CA GLN A 28 1.35 -6.03 -16.23
C GLN A 28 1.66 -4.83 -17.12
N PRO A 29 1.11 -3.64 -16.83
CA PRO A 29 1.47 -2.43 -17.55
C PRO A 29 2.98 -2.22 -17.43
N SER A 30 3.69 -2.40 -18.54
CA SER A 30 5.12 -2.19 -18.60
C SER A 30 5.36 -0.69 -18.72
N PHE A 31 5.69 -0.07 -17.59
CA PHE A 31 6.20 1.30 -17.62
C PHE A 31 7.51 1.28 -18.40
N GLN A 32 7.52 1.91 -19.58
CA GLN A 32 8.68 1.93 -20.47
C GLN A 32 9.73 2.89 -19.90
N TRP A 33 10.52 2.40 -18.93
CA TRP A 33 11.69 3.09 -18.40
C TRP A 33 12.71 3.20 -19.53
N LYS A 34 13.21 4.41 -19.83
CA LYS A 34 14.26 4.58 -20.84
C LYS A 34 15.54 3.95 -20.31
N ASP A 35 16.00 2.90 -20.97
CA ASP A 35 17.31 2.28 -20.72
C ASP A 35 18.42 3.27 -21.07
N GLY A 36 18.76 4.10 -20.07
CA GLY A 36 19.77 5.13 -20.16
C GLY A 36 20.44 5.31 -18.81
N LYS A 37 21.18 4.30 -18.35
CA LYS A 37 22.19 4.36 -17.26
C LYS A 37 21.75 4.87 -15.87
N SER A 38 20.50 5.28 -15.66
CA SER A 38 19.97 5.67 -14.35
C SER A 38 19.28 4.50 -13.66
N ASP A 39 19.65 4.23 -12.42
CA ASP A 39 19.04 3.21 -11.57
C ASP A 39 17.50 3.36 -11.54
N LEU A 40 16.76 2.25 -11.54
CA LEU A 40 15.30 2.23 -11.51
C LEU A 40 14.78 2.96 -10.26
N VAL A 41 15.48 2.81 -9.13
CA VAL A 41 15.23 3.54 -7.88
C VAL A 41 15.26 5.05 -8.12
N ASP A 42 16.31 5.54 -8.78
CA ASP A 42 16.50 6.94 -9.15
C ASP A 42 15.34 7.47 -10.02
N GLN A 43 14.90 6.66 -10.99
CA GLN A 43 13.81 7.03 -11.90
C GLN A 43 12.48 7.16 -11.16
N ILE A 44 12.21 6.25 -10.22
CA ILE A 44 11.01 6.28 -9.38
C ILE A 44 11.06 7.45 -8.40
N CYS A 45 12.14 7.57 -7.62
CA CYS A 45 12.26 8.58 -6.58
C CYS A 45 12.31 10.01 -7.12
N LYS A 46 12.80 10.24 -8.36
CA LYS A 46 12.68 11.55 -9.04
C LYS A 46 11.24 11.96 -9.33
N LYS A 47 10.27 11.04 -9.25
CA LYS A 47 8.84 11.30 -9.41
C LYS A 47 8.09 11.42 -8.08
N THR A 48 8.79 11.34 -6.95
CA THR A 48 8.20 11.47 -5.61
C THR A 48 8.68 12.77 -4.96
N PRO A 49 7.93 13.32 -3.99
CA PRO A 49 8.52 14.22 -3.02
C PRO A 49 9.59 13.47 -2.21
N PHE A 50 10.48 14.19 -1.53
CA PHE A 50 11.49 13.63 -0.62
C PHE A 50 12.37 12.54 -1.27
N PHE A 51 13.10 12.91 -2.32
CA PHE A 51 13.97 11.99 -3.08
C PHE A 51 14.87 11.14 -2.18
N ASP A 52 15.57 11.77 -1.23
CA ASP A 52 16.51 11.07 -0.34
C ASP A 52 15.83 10.03 0.54
N LEU A 53 14.62 10.34 1.03
CA LEU A 53 13.82 9.40 1.83
C LEU A 53 13.42 8.18 0.99
N CYS A 54 12.88 8.43 -0.21
CA CYS A 54 12.53 7.36 -1.14
C CYS A 54 13.75 6.50 -1.47
N SER A 55 14.86 7.13 -1.87
CA SER A 55 16.09 6.46 -2.27
C SER A 55 16.65 5.60 -1.13
N SER A 56 16.72 6.16 0.09
CA SER A 56 17.19 5.43 1.27
C SER A 56 16.36 4.19 1.57
N ILE A 57 15.03 4.28 1.48
CA ILE A 57 14.14 3.13 1.74
C ILE A 57 14.34 2.04 0.70
N LEU A 58 14.39 2.43 -0.59
CA LEU A 58 14.53 1.46 -1.67
C LEU A 58 15.91 0.80 -1.62
N HIS A 59 17.00 1.54 -1.47
CA HIS A 59 18.34 0.95 -1.39
C HIS A 59 18.58 0.08 -0.15
N SER A 60 17.88 0.35 0.96
CA SER A 60 17.96 -0.50 2.16
C SER A 60 17.28 -1.86 1.98
N ASN A 61 16.49 -2.04 0.92
CA ASN A 61 15.88 -3.33 0.63
C ASN A 61 16.79 -4.19 -0.27
N PRO A 62 17.27 -5.36 0.20
CA PRO A 62 18.14 -6.24 -0.58
C PRO A 62 17.49 -6.80 -1.86
N LEU A 63 16.16 -6.66 -2.02
CA LEU A 63 15.41 -7.06 -3.20
C LEU A 63 15.11 -5.90 -4.18
N SER A 64 15.49 -4.66 -3.84
CA SER A 64 15.19 -3.45 -4.64
C SER A 64 15.62 -3.51 -6.11
N PRO A 65 16.79 -4.08 -6.49
CA PRO A 65 17.19 -4.15 -7.89
C PRO A 65 16.28 -5.02 -8.77
N LYS A 66 15.40 -5.84 -8.16
CA LYS A 66 14.54 -6.81 -8.86
C LYS A 66 13.05 -6.49 -8.76
N THR A 67 12.67 -5.40 -8.12
CA THR A 67 11.28 -5.13 -7.79
C THR A 67 10.63 -4.22 -8.83
N ASP A 68 9.52 -4.66 -9.42
CA ASP A 68 8.70 -3.84 -10.31
C ASP A 68 8.03 -2.67 -9.54
N LEU A 69 7.41 -1.73 -10.25
CA LEU A 69 6.77 -0.57 -9.62
C LEU A 69 5.69 -0.97 -8.59
N LYS A 70 5.05 -2.13 -8.79
CA LYS A 70 4.04 -2.68 -7.86
C LYS A 70 4.69 -3.10 -6.54
N GLY A 71 5.80 -3.85 -6.60
CA GLY A 71 6.51 -4.25 -5.41
C GLY A 71 7.17 -3.05 -4.69
N VAL A 72 7.60 -2.02 -5.42
CA VAL A 72 8.06 -0.76 -4.83
C VAL A 72 6.92 -0.07 -4.06
N ALA A 73 5.71 -0.03 -4.63
CA ALA A 73 4.54 0.50 -3.92
C ALA A 73 4.21 -0.30 -2.65
N LEU A 74 4.23 -1.65 -2.71
CA LEU A 74 4.03 -2.50 -1.53
C LEU A 74 5.07 -2.25 -0.44
N LEU A 75 6.35 -2.14 -0.81
CA LEU A 75 7.43 -1.85 0.11
C LEU A 75 7.20 -0.52 0.84
N MET A 76 6.76 0.51 0.13
CA MET A 76 6.46 1.81 0.71
C MET A 76 5.26 1.74 1.67
N VAL A 77 4.18 1.06 1.30
CA VAL A 77 3.03 0.86 2.20
C VAL A 77 3.43 0.12 3.48
N ASN A 78 4.29 -0.90 3.39
CA ASN A 78 4.80 -1.62 4.55
C ASN A 78 5.69 -0.74 5.44
N ASN A 79 6.50 0.16 4.86
CA ASN A 79 7.28 1.14 5.63
C ASN A 79 6.37 2.13 6.37
N ILE A 80 5.31 2.61 5.72
CA ILE A 80 4.30 3.45 6.38
C ILE A 80 3.66 2.67 7.54
N LEU A 81 3.24 1.43 7.31
CA LEU A 81 2.60 0.61 8.34
C LEU A 81 3.50 0.42 9.56
N ALA A 82 4.80 0.15 9.35
CA ALA A 82 5.75 0.03 10.45
C ALA A 82 5.86 1.33 11.28
N ASN A 83 6.05 2.48 10.62
CA ASN A 83 6.18 3.78 11.29
C ASN A 83 4.88 4.23 11.98
N ALA A 84 3.73 3.98 11.34
CA ALA A 84 2.41 4.27 11.92
C ALA A 84 2.12 3.38 13.14
N SER A 85 2.52 2.11 13.10
CA SER A 85 2.36 1.19 14.23
C SER A 85 3.24 1.56 15.42
N ASP A 86 4.49 1.95 15.16
CA ASP A 86 5.40 2.44 16.20
C ASP A 86 4.88 3.75 16.81
N THR A 87 4.39 4.67 15.97
CA THR A 87 3.78 5.93 16.41
C THR A 87 2.54 5.69 17.26
N LEU A 88 1.63 4.79 16.86
CA LEU A 88 0.46 4.41 17.66
C LEU A 88 0.88 3.86 19.03
N SER A 89 1.86 2.96 19.06
CA SER A 89 2.39 2.39 20.31
C SER A 89 2.98 3.45 21.22
N TYR A 90 3.71 4.43 20.64
CA TYR A 90 4.23 5.58 21.35
C TYR A 90 3.11 6.45 21.95
N ILE A 91 2.07 6.75 21.16
CA ILE A 91 0.89 7.51 21.63
C ILE A 91 0.23 6.82 22.83
N GLU A 92 -0.04 5.51 22.72
CA GLU A 92 -0.63 4.72 23.80
C GLU A 92 0.24 4.70 25.06
N GLY A 93 1.56 4.71 24.90
CA GLY A 93 2.52 4.84 26.00
C GLY A 93 2.45 6.21 26.67
N GLN A 94 2.41 7.29 25.89
CA GLN A 94 2.34 8.66 26.40
C GLN A 94 1.02 8.93 27.16
N ILE A 95 -0.11 8.41 26.67
CA ILE A 95 -1.41 8.51 27.35
C ILE A 95 -1.34 7.94 28.78
N LYS A 96 -0.67 6.80 28.96
CA LYS A 96 -0.53 6.16 30.28
C LYS A 96 0.37 6.93 31.25
N GLN A 97 1.22 7.82 30.75
CA GLN A 97 2.25 8.51 31.54
C GLN A 97 1.89 9.97 31.85
N THR A 98 1.12 10.62 30.98
CA THR A 98 0.77 12.04 31.15
C THR A 98 -0.27 12.23 32.26
N SER A 99 -0.09 13.28 33.07
CA SER A 99 -1.13 13.81 33.96
C SER A 99 -1.79 15.08 33.41
N ASP A 100 -1.27 15.62 32.29
CA ASP A 100 -1.85 16.77 31.61
C ASP A 100 -3.06 16.32 30.78
N ARG A 101 -4.24 16.79 31.20
CA ARG A 101 -5.54 16.49 30.58
C ARG A 101 -5.64 16.95 29.13
N GLN A 102 -5.06 18.11 28.78
CA GLN A 102 -5.12 18.63 27.41
C GLN A 102 -4.23 17.80 26.48
N LEU A 103 -3.04 17.43 26.97
CA LEU A 103 -2.14 16.53 26.26
C LEU A 103 -2.77 15.14 26.09
N GLU A 104 -3.35 14.58 27.15
CA GLU A 104 -4.05 13.28 27.12
C GLU A 104 -5.16 13.27 26.05
N GLN A 105 -5.99 14.31 25.99
CA GLN A 105 -7.05 14.44 24.98
C GLN A 105 -6.51 14.56 23.56
N ALA A 106 -5.41 15.30 23.36
CA ALA A 106 -4.77 15.41 22.05
C ALA A 106 -4.18 14.06 21.59
N LEU A 107 -3.53 13.33 22.50
CA LEU A 107 -2.99 12.00 22.23
C LEU A 107 -4.09 10.98 21.96
N ALA A 108 -5.17 10.97 22.74
CA ALA A 108 -6.31 10.08 22.54
C ALA A 108 -6.95 10.27 21.16
N PHE A 109 -7.14 11.53 20.75
CA PHE A 109 -7.61 11.86 19.41
C PHE A 109 -6.67 11.31 18.31
N CYS A 110 -5.36 11.47 18.50
CA CYS A 110 -4.38 10.89 17.58
C CYS A 110 -4.40 9.36 17.56
N ALA A 111 -4.61 8.69 18.70
CA ALA A 111 -4.76 7.23 18.73
C ALA A 111 -5.98 6.80 17.89
N GLU A 112 -7.12 7.50 18.03
CA GLU A 112 -8.32 7.25 17.24
C GLU A 112 -8.09 7.41 15.73
N SER A 113 -7.25 8.36 15.30
CA SER A 113 -6.83 8.52 13.90
C SER A 113 -5.85 7.43 13.44
N TYR A 114 -4.86 7.05 14.26
CA TYR A 114 -3.84 6.07 13.87
C TYR A 114 -4.33 4.61 13.90
N ILE A 115 -5.28 4.26 14.77
CA ILE A 115 -5.85 2.92 14.87
C ILE A 115 -6.39 2.41 13.52
N PRO A 116 -7.29 3.14 12.81
CA PRO A 116 -7.79 2.67 11.51
C PRO A 116 -6.70 2.68 10.44
N VAL A 117 -5.77 3.63 10.48
CA VAL A 117 -4.61 3.67 9.57
C VAL A 117 -3.82 2.36 9.64
N VAL A 118 -3.50 1.91 10.85
CA VAL A 118 -2.72 0.69 11.12
C VAL A 118 -3.54 -0.57 10.87
N LYS A 119 -4.76 -0.65 11.42
CA LYS A 119 -5.54 -1.91 11.43
C LYS A 119 -6.24 -2.20 10.11
N TYR A 120 -6.60 -1.17 9.34
CA TYR A 120 -7.49 -1.33 8.19
C TYR A 120 -6.94 -0.68 6.93
N ILE A 121 -6.63 0.62 6.96
CA ILE A 121 -6.37 1.40 5.75
C ILE A 121 -5.09 0.93 5.04
N LEU A 122 -3.96 0.82 5.75
CA LEU A 122 -2.69 0.41 5.14
C LEU A 122 -2.69 -1.07 4.72
N PRO A 123 -3.21 -2.03 5.52
CA PRO A 123 -3.42 -3.40 5.06
C PRO A 123 -4.30 -3.50 3.80
N GLN A 124 -5.38 -2.71 3.72
CA GLN A 124 -6.24 -2.65 2.54
C GLN A 124 -5.52 -2.04 1.33
N ALA A 125 -4.68 -1.03 1.53
CA ALA A 125 -3.86 -0.47 0.45
C ALA A 125 -2.90 -1.53 -0.11
N ALA A 126 -2.22 -2.28 0.76
CA ALA A 126 -1.30 -3.36 0.36
C ALA A 126 -2.03 -4.48 -0.41
N ASP A 127 -3.19 -4.90 0.08
CA ASP A 127 -4.04 -5.89 -0.61
C ASP A 127 -4.49 -5.37 -1.99
N ALA A 128 -4.93 -4.11 -2.06
CA ALA A 128 -5.35 -3.49 -3.32
C ALA A 128 -4.22 -3.40 -4.33
N ILE A 129 -3.01 -3.01 -3.90
CA ILE A 129 -1.82 -2.99 -4.77
C ILE A 129 -1.51 -4.41 -5.27
N SER A 130 -1.58 -5.41 -4.39
CA SER A 130 -1.32 -6.81 -4.74
C SER A 130 -2.27 -7.30 -5.84
N GLN A 131 -3.54 -6.90 -5.75
CA GLN A 131 -4.61 -7.22 -6.70
C GLN A 131 -4.71 -6.24 -7.89
N SER A 132 -3.75 -5.33 -8.06
CA SER A 132 -3.76 -4.30 -9.11
C SER A 132 -4.98 -3.36 -9.09
N ARG A 133 -5.66 -3.22 -7.94
CA ARG A 133 -6.76 -2.28 -7.69
C ARG A 133 -6.20 -0.90 -7.30
N PHE A 134 -5.39 -0.30 -8.16
CA PHE A 134 -4.61 0.90 -7.85
C PHE A 134 -5.47 2.13 -7.51
N GLY A 135 -6.69 2.23 -8.05
CA GLY A 135 -7.64 3.29 -7.67
C GLY A 135 -8.03 3.20 -6.19
N PHE A 136 -8.30 1.99 -5.70
CA PHE A 136 -8.61 1.77 -4.29
C PHE A 136 -7.36 1.93 -3.40
N ALA A 137 -6.19 1.48 -3.86
CA ALA A 137 -4.93 1.76 -3.16
C ALA A 137 -4.69 3.27 -2.98
N SER A 138 -4.91 4.06 -4.04
CA SER A 138 -4.77 5.52 -3.99
C SER A 138 -5.77 6.15 -3.03
N TYR A 139 -7.00 5.65 -2.95
CA TYR A 139 -7.99 6.09 -1.98
C TYR A 139 -7.52 5.81 -0.55
N CYS A 140 -7.09 4.58 -0.25
CA CYS A 140 -6.59 4.22 1.08
C CYS A 140 -5.40 5.09 1.51
N ILE A 141 -4.42 5.32 0.62
CA ILE A 141 -3.28 6.18 0.98
C ILE A 141 -3.72 7.65 1.16
N SER A 142 -4.67 8.16 0.37
CA SER A 142 -5.22 9.49 0.59
C SER A 142 -5.94 9.61 1.94
N ASP A 143 -6.60 8.55 2.40
CA ASP A 143 -7.25 8.50 3.71
C ASP A 143 -6.20 8.50 4.83
N ALA A 144 -5.13 7.71 4.69
CA ALA A 144 -4.00 7.73 5.61
C ALA A 144 -3.34 9.12 5.73
N VAL A 145 -3.13 9.82 4.61
CA VAL A 145 -2.65 11.23 4.60
C VAL A 145 -3.56 12.11 5.46
N LYS A 146 -4.88 11.98 5.30
CA LYS A 146 -5.85 12.79 6.02
C LYS A 146 -5.81 12.53 7.52
N GLU A 147 -5.77 11.26 7.94
CA GLU A 147 -5.73 10.88 9.36
C GLU A 147 -4.45 11.37 10.05
N VAL A 148 -3.29 11.17 9.41
CA VAL A 148 -1.99 11.62 9.95
C VAL A 148 -1.95 13.15 10.06
N SER A 149 -2.38 13.87 9.02
CA SER A 149 -2.47 15.34 9.05
C SER A 149 -3.45 15.86 10.09
N THR A 150 -4.56 15.15 10.31
CA THR A 150 -5.59 15.53 11.27
C THR A 150 -5.10 15.35 12.70
N CYS A 151 -4.39 14.26 12.98
CA CYS A 151 -3.68 14.08 14.24
C CYS A 151 -2.65 15.21 14.47
N ASP A 152 -1.81 15.50 13.48
CA ASP A 152 -0.74 16.49 13.65
C ASP A 152 -1.27 17.89 13.97
N LYS A 153 -2.35 18.31 13.30
CA LYS A 153 -3.03 19.58 13.56
C LYS A 153 -3.54 19.72 14.99
N LYS A 154 -3.77 18.61 15.70
CA LYS A 154 -4.22 18.65 17.10
C LYS A 154 -3.16 19.25 18.02
N PHE A 155 -1.90 19.25 17.59
CA PHE A 155 -0.78 19.82 18.35
C PHE A 155 -0.42 21.26 17.94
N SER A 156 -1.16 21.90 17.03
CA SER A 156 -0.82 23.26 16.54
C SER A 156 -0.77 24.34 17.63
N SER A 157 -1.48 24.13 18.74
CA SER A 157 -1.51 25.05 19.89
C SER A 157 -0.47 24.72 20.97
N PHE A 158 0.29 23.63 20.81
CA PHE A 158 1.32 23.22 21.76
C PHE A 158 2.65 23.87 21.36
N SER A 159 3.41 24.35 22.34
CA SER A 159 4.76 24.89 22.09
C SER A 159 5.74 23.82 21.61
N GLN A 160 5.52 22.57 22.01
CA GLN A 160 6.28 21.40 21.58
C GLN A 160 5.34 20.20 21.44
N SER A 161 5.26 19.65 20.22
CA SER A 161 4.49 18.44 19.96
C SER A 161 5.32 17.20 20.28
N PRO A 162 4.88 16.28 21.17
CA PRO A 162 5.56 15.01 21.40
C PRO A 162 5.48 14.07 20.20
N LEU A 163 4.66 14.39 19.19
CA LEU A 163 4.49 13.60 17.96
C LEU A 163 5.09 14.27 16.72
N GLY A 164 5.70 15.45 16.82
CA GLY A 164 6.12 16.24 15.65
C GLY A 164 6.95 15.45 14.64
N ASP A 165 8.10 14.92 15.05
CA ASP A 165 8.98 14.15 14.16
C ASP A 165 8.34 12.84 13.66
N ARG A 166 7.50 12.22 14.50
CA ARG A 166 6.81 10.95 14.20
C ARG A 166 5.72 11.15 13.15
N ASN A 167 4.92 12.19 13.29
CA ASN A 167 3.91 12.57 12.30
C ASN A 167 4.56 13.03 11.01
N ASP A 168 5.65 13.80 11.09
CA ASP A 168 6.39 14.27 9.92
C ASP A 168 6.96 13.10 9.09
N ILE A 169 7.60 12.11 9.71
CA ILE A 169 8.11 10.95 8.96
C ILE A 169 6.97 10.15 8.34
N VAL A 170 5.88 9.88 9.06
CA VAL A 170 4.72 9.16 8.51
C VAL A 170 4.10 9.95 7.35
N GLN A 171 3.94 11.26 7.49
CA GLN A 171 3.40 12.16 6.47
C GLN A 171 4.26 12.13 5.19
N LYS A 172 5.59 12.26 5.33
CA LYS A 172 6.51 12.15 4.20
C LYS A 172 6.40 10.80 3.48
N LEU A 173 6.30 9.71 4.24
CA LEU A 173 6.15 8.37 3.68
C LEU A 173 4.85 8.19 2.88
N VAL A 174 3.70 8.67 3.40
CA VAL A 174 2.42 8.60 2.68
C VAL A 174 2.39 9.47 1.43
N ASP A 175 3.12 10.60 1.42
CA ASP A 175 3.24 11.47 0.24
C ASP A 175 4.12 10.84 -0.86
N VAL A 176 5.20 10.16 -0.47
CA VAL A 176 6.03 9.34 -1.38
C VAL A 176 5.18 8.21 -1.98
N ALA A 177 4.49 7.44 -1.14
CA ALA A 177 3.64 6.33 -1.60
C ALA A 177 2.51 6.80 -2.52
N SER A 178 1.86 7.93 -2.21
CA SER A 178 0.85 8.56 -3.07
C SER A 178 1.39 8.83 -4.47
N SER A 179 2.62 9.31 -4.58
CA SER A 179 3.26 9.61 -5.87
C SER A 179 3.60 8.35 -6.65
N ILE A 180 4.06 7.30 -5.98
CA ILE A 180 4.34 5.98 -6.60
C ILE A 180 3.05 5.33 -7.10
N ILE A 181 1.98 5.33 -6.31
CA ILE A 181 0.69 4.76 -6.73
C ILE A 181 0.10 5.55 -7.91
N LYS A 182 0.31 6.87 -7.97
CA LYS A 182 -0.06 7.69 -9.14
C LYS A 182 0.69 7.30 -10.41
N LEU A 183 1.90 6.73 -10.32
CA LEU A 183 2.60 6.18 -11.49
C LEU A 183 1.92 4.88 -11.96
N LEU A 184 1.50 4.01 -11.03
CA LEU A 184 0.75 2.78 -11.33
C LEU A 184 -0.63 3.06 -11.96
N LEU A 185 -1.25 4.20 -11.67
CA LEU A 185 -2.52 4.62 -12.29
C LEU A 185 -2.38 5.10 -13.74
N LYS A 186 -1.16 5.43 -14.18
CA LYS A 186 -0.89 6.00 -15.51
C LYS A 186 -0.32 4.99 -16.51
N GLY A 187 0.09 3.82 -16.03
CA GLY A 187 0.56 2.70 -16.84
C GLY A 187 -0.58 1.77 -17.17
#